data_AF-A0A534WRQ4-F1
#
_entry.id   AF-A0A534WRQ4-F1
#
_cell.length_a   1.000
_cell.length_b   1.000
_cell.length_c   1.000
_cell.angle_alpha   90.00
_cell.angle_beta   90.00
_cell.angle_gamma   90.00
#
_symmetry.space_group_name_H-M   'P 1'
#
loop_
_entity.id
_entity.type
_entity.pdbx_description
1 polymer ?
#
loop_
_entity_poly.entity_id
_entity_poly.type
_entity_poly.pdbx_seq_one_letter_code
_entity_poly.pdbx_strand_id
1 'polypeptide(L)'
;MAGLQQSRNVRLAGGSAGRYPWASALRRRQFDHCAPSAALLLRLESLDERSDFAEAIRDRQLRLRCPCRDASSLDAFFLLRQRHRLSDQAEPDFQIRNLAGMRDAAKQSTETIARLLEAVAAISLIVGGIGIANVMLISVTECTREIGIRMAVGGRGRDILFQFLTEAVVLATVGGVIGLTLGIGVSKRMAARGNWPT
;
A
#
# COMPACT_ATOMS: atom_id res chain seq x y z
N MET A 1 65.02 31.70 2.62
CA MET A 1 64.36 32.32 3.81
C MET A 1 63.67 33.58 3.33
N ALA A 2 62.35 33.53 3.21
CA ALA A 2 61.52 34.63 2.74
C ALA A 2 61.23 35.59 3.89
N GLY A 3 61.28 36.89 3.61
CA GLY A 3 60.82 37.91 4.54
C GLY A 3 61.33 39.27 4.13
N LEU A 4 60.48 40.03 3.45
CA LEU A 4 60.34 41.49 3.48
C LEU A 4 59.42 41.90 2.30
N GLN A 5 58.27 42.49 2.61
CA GLN A 5 57.93 43.85 2.18
C GLN A 5 56.43 44.12 2.33
N GLN A 6 56.15 45.00 3.27
CA GLN A 6 54.97 45.83 3.29
C GLN A 6 55.25 47.09 2.46
N SER A 7 54.41 47.40 1.45
CA SER A 7 54.03 48.77 1.06
C SER A 7 53.22 48.81 -0.26
N ARG A 8 52.12 49.58 -0.22
CA ARG A 8 51.41 50.31 -1.30
C ARG A 8 50.36 49.60 -2.19
N ASN A 9 49.10 49.99 -1.92
CA ASN A 9 48.05 50.42 -2.85
C ASN A 9 47.74 49.58 -4.10
N VAL A 10 46.56 48.94 -4.10
CA VAL A 10 45.78 48.74 -5.33
C VAL A 10 44.34 49.18 -5.08
N ARG A 11 44.00 50.34 -5.65
CA ARG A 11 42.64 50.84 -5.83
C ARG A 11 42.02 50.03 -6.97
N LEU A 12 41.20 49.02 -6.68
CA LEU A 12 40.36 48.38 -7.71
C LEU A 12 39.08 49.19 -7.87
N ALA A 13 39.18 50.16 -8.78
CA ALA A 13 38.03 50.76 -9.43
C ALA A 13 37.24 49.70 -10.21
N GLY A 14 35.93 49.95 -10.33
CA GLY A 14 34.91 49.00 -10.76
C GLY A 14 35.10 48.36 -12.14
N GLY A 15 34.45 47.20 -12.28
CA GLY A 15 34.26 46.48 -13.54
C GLY A 15 33.25 45.35 -13.37
N SER A 16 32.07 45.53 -13.98
CA SER A 16 31.06 44.52 -14.36
C SER A 16 30.43 43.63 -13.27
N ALA A 17 29.38 44.12 -12.60
CA ALA A 17 28.32 43.29 -12.01
C ALA A 17 26.93 43.70 -12.54
N GLY A 18 26.87 44.06 -13.82
CA GLY A 18 25.63 44.31 -14.56
C GLY A 18 25.21 43.09 -15.35
N ARG A 19 24.71 42.01 -14.71
CA ARG A 19 24.03 40.97 -15.50
C ARG A 19 22.93 40.13 -14.84
N TYR A 20 22.68 40.19 -13.52
CA TYR A 20 21.55 39.44 -12.93
C TYR A 20 20.87 40.19 -11.76
N PRO A 21 19.89 41.07 -12.04
CA PRO A 21 19.13 41.79 -11.00
C PRO A 21 18.25 40.87 -10.12
N TRP A 22 18.02 39.61 -10.51
CA TRP A 22 17.19 38.64 -9.79
C TRP A 22 17.96 37.85 -8.72
N ALA A 23 19.30 37.88 -8.71
CA ALA A 23 20.11 37.06 -7.80
C ALA A 23 19.98 37.49 -6.32
N SER A 24 19.62 38.76 -6.05
CA SER A 24 19.33 39.24 -4.70
C SER A 24 17.87 39.00 -4.26
N ALA A 25 16.97 38.65 -5.18
CA ALA A 25 15.57 38.34 -4.91
C ALA A 25 15.34 36.88 -4.46
N LEU A 26 16.35 36.02 -4.59
CA LEU A 26 16.38 34.64 -4.05
C LEU A 26 16.60 34.58 -2.53
N ARG A 27 16.54 35.73 -1.85
CA ARG A 27 16.47 35.84 -0.38
C ARG A 27 15.02 35.70 0.14
N ARG A 28 14.16 34.94 -0.56
CA ARG A 28 12.83 34.47 -0.12
C ARG A 28 12.83 32.93 -0.05
N ARG A 29 13.49 32.43 0.99
CA ARG A 29 13.61 31.02 1.40
C ARG A 29 12.26 30.41 1.87
N GLN A 30 11.23 30.41 1.03
CA GLN A 30 9.92 29.85 1.43
C GLN A 30 9.24 29.01 0.33
N PHE A 31 9.99 28.54 -0.67
CA PHE A 31 9.49 27.64 -1.72
C PHE A 31 10.38 26.43 -1.99
N ASP A 32 11.30 26.10 -1.08
CA ASP A 32 12.31 25.05 -1.30
C ASP A 32 11.84 23.61 -1.04
N HIS A 33 10.54 23.35 -0.84
CA HIS A 33 10.05 22.00 -0.52
C HIS A 33 8.99 21.41 -1.48
N CYS A 34 8.76 21.97 -2.67
CA CYS A 34 7.70 21.43 -3.55
C CYS A 34 7.92 21.40 -5.08
N ALA A 35 9.11 21.66 -5.64
CA ALA A 35 9.25 21.68 -7.11
C ALA A 35 10.30 20.71 -7.66
N PRO A 36 9.93 19.49 -8.12
CA PRO A 36 10.75 18.70 -9.02
C PRO A 36 10.10 18.70 -10.41
N SER A 37 10.23 19.77 -11.18
CA SER A 37 9.80 19.74 -12.60
C SER A 37 10.74 20.44 -13.59
N ALA A 38 11.69 21.27 -13.16
CA ALA A 38 12.61 21.91 -14.10
C ALA A 38 13.85 21.06 -14.43
N ALA A 39 14.40 20.32 -13.45
CA ALA A 39 15.58 19.47 -13.67
C ALA A 39 15.29 18.18 -14.46
N LEU A 40 14.01 17.80 -14.55
CA LEU A 40 13.54 16.57 -15.21
C LEU A 40 13.48 16.71 -16.74
N LEU A 41 13.32 17.93 -17.27
CA LEU A 41 13.20 18.15 -18.72
C LEU A 41 14.54 18.14 -19.45
N LEU A 42 15.66 18.47 -18.79
CA LEU A 42 17.00 18.46 -19.40
C LEU A 42 17.68 17.08 -19.39
N ARG A 43 17.04 16.04 -18.85
CA ARG A 43 17.56 14.66 -18.81
C ARG A 43 16.82 13.71 -19.77
N LEU A 44 15.88 14.23 -20.55
CA LEU A 44 15.13 13.46 -21.56
C LEU A 44 15.66 13.65 -23.00
N GLU A 45 16.95 14.00 -23.16
CA GLU A 45 17.57 14.15 -24.49
C GLU A 45 18.68 13.11 -24.78
N SER A 46 18.92 12.18 -23.86
CA SER A 46 19.83 11.06 -24.09
C SER A 46 19.26 9.77 -23.48
N LEU A 47 18.23 9.24 -24.13
CA LEU A 47 17.88 7.83 -23.95
C LEU A 47 18.77 7.03 -24.88
N ASP A 48 19.73 6.31 -24.30
CA ASP A 48 20.46 5.27 -25.04
C ASP A 48 20.54 3.98 -24.22
N GLU A 49 20.20 2.90 -24.91
CA GLU A 49 20.44 1.47 -24.68
C GLU A 49 20.16 0.77 -23.33
N ARG A 50 18.95 0.17 -23.27
CA ARG A 50 18.70 -1.29 -23.26
C ARG A 50 19.24 -2.25 -22.18
N SER A 51 19.82 -1.86 -21.04
CA SER A 51 20.24 -2.90 -20.04
C SER A 51 20.12 -2.62 -18.53
N ASP A 52 19.44 -1.56 -18.06
CA ASP A 52 19.31 -1.29 -16.61
C ASP A 52 17.84 -1.24 -16.10
N PHE A 53 16.90 -1.84 -16.84
CA PHE A 53 15.47 -1.80 -16.48
C PHE A 53 15.09 -2.67 -15.27
N ALA A 54 15.93 -3.66 -14.90
CA ALA A 54 15.63 -4.62 -13.83
C ALA A 54 16.02 -4.11 -12.42
N GLU A 55 17.05 -3.27 -12.29
CA GLU A 55 17.43 -2.68 -11.00
C GLU A 55 16.68 -1.37 -10.71
N ALA A 56 16.17 -0.69 -11.75
CA ALA A 56 15.38 0.53 -11.63
C ALA A 56 13.95 0.31 -11.05
N ILE A 57 13.46 -0.93 -11.03
CA ILE A 57 12.14 -1.29 -10.46
C ILE A 57 12.25 -1.53 -8.94
N ARG A 58 13.44 -1.83 -8.40
CA ARG A 58 13.65 -2.06 -6.96
C ARG A 58 13.99 -0.80 -6.15
N ASP A 59 14.39 0.31 -6.78
CA ASP A 59 14.73 1.56 -6.10
C ASP A 59 13.67 2.67 -6.31
N ARG A 60 12.39 2.28 -6.32
CA ARG A 60 11.28 3.22 -6.57
C ARG A 60 10.09 3.04 -5.62
N GLN A 61 10.39 2.96 -4.32
CA GLN A 61 9.40 3.25 -3.26
C GLN A 61 9.91 4.13 -2.11
N LEU A 62 11.16 4.59 -2.15
CA LEU A 62 11.61 5.67 -1.26
C LEU A 62 11.61 7.00 -2.02
N ARG A 63 10.84 7.96 -1.49
CA ARG A 63 10.75 9.40 -1.86
C ARG A 63 9.53 9.88 -2.66
N LEU A 64 8.34 9.41 -2.31
CA LEU A 64 7.13 10.27 -2.36
C LEU A 64 6.30 10.18 -1.07
N ARG A 65 6.98 10.20 0.09
CA ARG A 65 6.36 10.60 1.35
C ARG A 65 6.47 12.13 1.43
N CYS A 66 5.59 12.83 0.72
CA CYS A 66 5.50 14.28 0.86
C CYS A 66 5.11 14.61 2.32
N PRO A 67 5.77 15.56 3.01
CA PRO A 67 5.49 15.93 4.40
C PRO A 67 4.18 16.70 4.64
N CYS A 68 3.24 16.71 3.69
CA CYS A 68 2.04 17.54 3.75
C CYS A 68 0.79 16.84 4.30
N ARG A 69 0.88 15.60 4.81
CA ARG A 69 -0.25 14.98 5.53
C ARG A 69 -0.54 15.68 6.88
N ASP A 70 0.49 16.31 7.44
CA ASP A 70 0.57 16.93 8.75
C ASP A 70 0.57 18.49 8.69
N ALA A 71 0.64 19.06 7.48
CA ALA A 71 0.52 20.51 7.26
C ALA A 71 -0.84 21.07 7.75
N SER A 72 -1.92 20.29 7.61
CA SER A 72 -3.26 20.71 8.05
C SER A 72 -3.35 21.04 9.55
N SER A 73 -2.63 20.29 10.40
CA SER A 73 -2.61 20.53 11.85
C SER A 73 -1.69 21.70 12.24
N LEU A 74 -0.63 21.95 11.49
CA LEU A 74 0.28 23.09 11.72
C LEU A 74 -0.40 24.41 11.37
N ASP A 75 -1.09 24.47 10.22
CA ASP A 75 -1.83 25.67 9.82
C ASP A 75 -2.98 25.97 10.79
N ALA A 76 -3.68 24.94 11.26
CA ALA A 76 -4.72 25.07 12.28
C ALA A 76 -4.16 25.61 13.61
N PHE A 77 -2.95 25.18 14.01
CA PHE A 77 -2.28 25.66 15.21
C PHE A 77 -1.97 27.16 15.14
N PHE A 78 -1.39 27.63 14.03
CA PHE A 78 -1.06 29.04 13.85
C PHE A 78 -2.32 29.92 13.78
N LEU A 79 -3.38 29.47 13.09
CA LEU A 79 -4.66 30.19 13.02
C LEU A 79 -5.35 30.30 14.39
N LEU A 80 -5.35 29.23 15.18
CA LEU A 80 -5.95 29.24 16.52
C LEU A 80 -5.13 30.10 17.49
N ARG A 81 -3.80 30.06 17.42
CA ARG A 81 -2.93 30.91 18.23
C ARG A 81 -3.11 32.40 17.92
N GLN A 82 -3.24 32.74 16.63
CA GLN A 82 -3.49 34.11 16.18
C GLN A 82 -4.87 34.62 16.65
N ARG A 83 -5.91 33.77 16.62
CA ARG A 83 -7.24 34.11 17.15
C ARG A 83 -7.25 34.27 18.67
N HIS A 84 -6.50 33.44 19.39
CA HIS A 84 -6.39 33.51 20.86
C HIS A 84 -5.41 34.58 21.36
N ARG A 85 -4.78 35.36 20.46
CA ARG A 85 -3.83 36.45 20.79
C ARG A 85 -2.75 36.03 21.80
N LEU A 86 -2.27 34.81 21.70
CA LEU A 86 -1.23 34.28 22.58
C LEU A 86 0.14 34.83 22.13
N SER A 87 0.89 35.42 23.06
CA SER A 87 2.27 35.86 22.83
C SER A 87 3.17 34.66 22.47
N ASP A 88 4.29 34.89 21.79
CA ASP A 88 5.21 33.82 21.32
C ASP A 88 5.73 32.92 22.46
N GLN A 89 5.71 33.40 23.70
CA GLN A 89 6.15 32.66 24.89
C GLN A 89 5.02 32.10 25.77
N ALA A 90 3.75 32.32 25.42
CA ALA A 90 2.62 31.79 26.18
C ALA A 90 2.31 30.33 25.77
N GLU A 91 2.08 29.45 26.75
CA GLU A 91 1.65 28.08 26.48
C GLU A 91 0.25 28.05 25.83
N PRO A 92 0.04 27.20 24.80
CA PRO A 92 -1.24 27.11 24.12
C PRO A 92 -2.32 26.45 24.99
N ASP A 93 -3.45 27.14 25.17
CA ASP A 93 -4.65 26.67 25.91
C ASP A 93 -5.58 25.75 25.08
N PHE A 94 -5.06 25.15 24.01
CA PHE A 94 -5.86 24.30 23.12
C PHE A 94 -5.09 23.06 22.68
N GLN A 95 -5.80 21.94 22.57
CA GLN A 95 -5.27 20.67 22.08
C GLN A 95 -5.87 20.32 20.72
N ILE A 96 -5.03 20.24 19.70
CA ILE A 96 -5.45 19.79 18.37
C ILE A 96 -5.38 18.26 18.32
N ARG A 97 -6.54 17.61 18.33
CA ARG A 97 -6.64 16.17 18.15
C ARG A 97 -6.82 15.84 16.68
N ASN A 98 -5.85 15.12 16.11
CA ASN A 98 -5.92 14.67 14.73
C ASN A 98 -6.80 13.41 14.62
N LEU A 99 -8.06 13.59 14.21
CA LEU A 99 -8.97 12.47 13.95
C LEU A 99 -8.50 11.59 12.78
N ALA A 100 -7.75 12.12 11.82
CA ALA A 100 -7.21 11.34 10.71
C ALA A 100 -6.13 10.36 11.21
N GLY A 101 -5.23 10.80 12.09
CA GLY A 101 -4.24 9.93 12.74
C GLY A 101 -4.88 8.80 13.55
N MET A 102 -5.95 9.10 14.31
CA MET A 102 -6.68 8.07 15.07
C MET A 102 -7.42 7.06 14.17
N ARG A 103 -8.02 7.53 13.07
CA ARG A 103 -8.67 6.65 12.08
C ARG A 103 -7.66 5.79 11.33
N ASP A 104 -6.51 6.34 10.97
CA ASP A 104 -5.44 5.61 10.30
C ASP A 104 -4.88 4.51 11.22
N ALA A 105 -4.67 4.81 12.50
CA ALA A 105 -4.27 3.81 13.49
C ALA A 105 -5.31 2.69 13.65
N ALA A 106 -6.60 3.03 13.78
CA ALA A 106 -7.68 2.05 13.89
C ALA A 106 -7.79 1.16 12.63
N LYS A 107 -7.69 1.77 11.44
CA LYS A 107 -7.70 1.04 10.15
C LYS A 107 -6.54 0.06 10.05
N GLN A 108 -5.34 0.50 10.41
CA GLN A 108 -4.14 -0.35 10.37
C GLN A 108 -4.30 -1.59 11.28
N SER A 109 -4.88 -1.43 12.46
CA SER A 109 -5.18 -2.56 13.36
C SER A 109 -6.21 -3.52 12.75
N THR A 110 -7.32 -3.01 12.21
CA THR A 110 -8.34 -3.83 11.56
C THR A 110 -7.78 -4.57 10.34
N GLU A 111 -6.99 -3.91 9.51
CA GLU A 111 -6.35 -4.50 8.33
C GLU A 111 -5.38 -5.63 8.72
N THR A 112 -4.63 -5.44 9.81
CA THR A 112 -3.72 -6.48 10.32
C THR A 112 -4.50 -7.72 10.76
N ILE A 113 -5.58 -7.55 11.53
CA ILE A 113 -6.44 -8.67 11.96
C ILE A 113 -7.09 -9.34 10.75
N ALA A 114 -7.58 -8.57 9.77
CA ALA A 114 -8.19 -9.10 8.56
C ALA A 114 -7.21 -10.00 7.78
N ARG A 115 -5.95 -9.57 7.61
CA ARG A 115 -4.91 -10.37 6.95
C ARG A 115 -4.61 -11.69 7.68
N LEU A 116 -4.62 -11.68 9.01
CA LEU A 116 -4.43 -12.90 9.79
C LEU A 116 -5.59 -13.88 9.61
N LEU A 117 -6.83 -13.38 9.63
CA LEU A 117 -8.03 -14.20 9.39
C LEU A 117 -8.06 -14.75 7.96
N GLU A 118 -7.66 -13.95 6.97
CA GLU A 118 -7.51 -14.36 5.58
C GLU A 118 -6.49 -15.49 5.44
N ALA A 119 -5.34 -15.39 6.11
CA ALA A 119 -4.33 -16.46 6.11
C ALA A 119 -4.87 -17.77 6.72
N VAL A 120 -5.58 -17.69 7.84
CA VAL A 120 -6.20 -18.87 8.47
C VAL A 120 -7.30 -19.47 7.59
N ALA A 121 -8.09 -18.63 6.93
CA ALA A 121 -9.11 -19.07 5.97
C ALA A 121 -8.48 -19.79 4.77
N ALA A 122 -7.37 -19.27 4.23
CA ALA A 122 -6.63 -19.90 3.13
C ALA A 122 -6.09 -21.29 3.53
N ILE A 123 -5.50 -21.42 4.73
CA ILE A 123 -5.03 -22.72 5.24
C ILE A 123 -6.19 -23.69 5.40
N SER A 124 -7.31 -23.21 5.95
CA SER A 124 -8.51 -24.03 6.16
C SER A 124 -9.12 -24.52 4.83
N LEU A 125 -9.07 -23.69 3.79
CA LEU A 125 -9.49 -24.09 2.43
C LEU A 125 -8.60 -25.21 1.88
N ILE A 126 -7.28 -25.12 2.09
CA ILE A 126 -6.34 -26.18 1.66
C ILE A 126 -6.62 -27.48 2.41
N VAL A 127 -6.75 -27.45 3.74
CA VAL A 127 -7.02 -28.64 4.54
C VAL A 127 -8.38 -29.27 4.17
N GLY A 128 -9.40 -28.43 3.94
CA GLY A 128 -10.70 -28.87 3.44
C GLY A 128 -10.59 -29.53 2.05
N GLY A 129 -9.81 -28.95 1.14
CA GLY A 129 -9.55 -29.51 -0.18
C GLY A 129 -8.85 -30.88 -0.12
N ILE A 130 -7.88 -31.05 0.78
CA ILE A 130 -7.22 -32.35 1.02
C ILE A 130 -8.24 -33.37 1.54
N GLY A 131 -9.13 -32.97 2.45
CA GLY A 131 -10.20 -33.83 2.96
C GLY A 131 -11.17 -34.29 1.87
N ILE A 132 -11.61 -33.37 1.00
CA ILE A 132 -12.47 -33.68 -0.14
C ILE A 132 -11.75 -34.64 -1.11
N ALA A 133 -10.46 -34.40 -1.38
CA ALA A 133 -9.66 -35.31 -2.19
C ALA A 133 -9.57 -36.72 -1.59
N ASN A 134 -9.52 -36.86 -0.25
CA ASN A 134 -9.51 -38.16 0.41
C ASN A 134 -10.85 -38.90 0.28
N VAL A 135 -11.97 -38.20 0.47
CA VAL A 135 -13.31 -38.78 0.24
C VAL A 135 -13.47 -39.18 -1.24
N MET A 136 -12.93 -38.37 -2.15
CA MET A 136 -12.95 -38.70 -3.58
C MET A 136 -12.11 -39.94 -3.89
N LEU A 137 -10.93 -40.08 -3.28
CA LEU A 137 -10.07 -41.24 -3.46
C LEU A 137 -10.77 -42.53 -3.02
N ILE A 138 -11.39 -42.54 -1.84
CA ILE A 138 -12.09 -43.74 -1.35
C ILE A 138 -13.29 -44.10 -2.22
N SER A 139 -14.10 -43.11 -2.63
CA SER A 139 -15.25 -43.32 -3.51
C SER A 139 -14.85 -43.87 -4.89
N VAL A 140 -13.78 -43.33 -5.49
CA VAL A 140 -13.27 -43.86 -6.76
C VAL A 140 -12.82 -45.31 -6.59
N THR A 141 -12.10 -45.63 -5.50
CA THR A 141 -11.63 -47.00 -5.25
C THR A 141 -12.77 -48.01 -5.08
N GLU A 142 -13.87 -47.64 -4.41
CA GLU A 142 -15.04 -48.49 -4.24
C GLU A 142 -15.76 -48.76 -5.58
N CYS A 143 -15.91 -47.72 -6.42
CA CYS A 143 -16.59 -47.83 -7.72
C CYS A 143 -15.67 -48.30 -8.88
N THR A 144 -14.37 -48.52 -8.66
CA THR A 144 -13.44 -48.94 -9.73
C THR A 144 -13.86 -50.22 -10.45
N ARG A 145 -14.46 -51.18 -9.73
CA ARG A 145 -14.92 -52.45 -10.32
C ARG A 145 -16.03 -52.23 -11.35
N GLU A 146 -16.94 -51.31 -11.09
CA GLU A 146 -18.04 -50.97 -12.00
C GLU A 146 -17.54 -50.17 -13.22
N ILE A 147 -16.59 -49.27 -12.99
CA ILE A 147 -15.95 -48.47 -14.05
C ILE A 147 -15.20 -49.37 -15.03
N GLY A 148 -14.48 -50.38 -14.53
CA GLY A 148 -13.80 -51.36 -15.37
C GLY A 148 -14.76 -52.12 -16.29
N ILE A 149 -15.95 -52.48 -15.79
CA ILE A 149 -16.99 -53.15 -16.59
C ILE A 149 -17.53 -52.20 -17.66
N ARG A 150 -17.77 -50.92 -17.34
CA ARG A 150 -18.24 -49.92 -18.32
C ARG A 150 -17.21 -49.63 -19.42
N MET A 151 -15.92 -49.61 -19.09
CA MET A 151 -14.86 -49.43 -20.09
C MET A 151 -14.70 -50.66 -20.98
N ALA A 152 -14.88 -51.87 -20.46
CA ALA A 152 -14.80 -53.11 -21.24
C ALA A 152 -15.87 -53.21 -22.34
N VAL A 153 -17.03 -52.56 -22.14
CA VAL A 153 -18.13 -52.48 -23.14
C VAL A 153 -17.94 -51.32 -24.12
N GLY A 154 -16.81 -50.59 -24.06
CA GLY A 154 -16.47 -49.51 -25.00
C GLY A 154 -16.73 -48.09 -24.48
N GLY A 155 -17.01 -47.93 -23.18
CA GLY A 155 -17.15 -46.61 -22.55
C GLY A 155 -15.85 -45.80 -22.60
N ARG A 156 -15.96 -44.49 -22.88
CA ARG A 156 -14.79 -43.59 -22.94
C ARG A 156 -14.38 -43.14 -21.54
N GLY A 157 -13.11 -43.31 -21.19
CA GLY A 157 -12.55 -42.87 -19.90
C GLY A 157 -12.75 -41.38 -19.58
N ARG A 158 -12.91 -40.54 -20.61
CA ARG A 158 -13.14 -39.10 -20.44
C ARG A 158 -14.49 -38.78 -19.78
N ASP A 159 -15.52 -39.58 -20.06
CA ASP A 159 -16.85 -39.36 -19.49
C ASP A 159 -16.86 -39.62 -17.98
N ILE A 160 -16.07 -40.61 -17.55
CA ILE A 160 -15.87 -40.96 -16.13
C ILE A 160 -15.09 -39.85 -15.41
N LEU A 161 -14.04 -39.30 -16.04
CA LEU A 161 -13.30 -38.17 -15.47
C LEU A 161 -14.21 -36.95 -15.24
N PHE A 162 -15.07 -36.63 -16.20
CA PHE A 162 -16.00 -35.52 -16.06
C PHE A 162 -17.05 -35.76 -14.98
N GLN A 163 -17.52 -37.00 -14.81
CA GLN A 163 -18.44 -37.33 -13.72
C GLN A 163 -17.80 -37.04 -12.35
N PHE A 164 -16.58 -37.52 -12.13
CA PHE A 164 -15.86 -37.29 -10.88
C PHE A 164 -15.50 -35.82 -10.66
N LEU A 165 -15.05 -35.12 -11.70
CA LEU A 165 -14.78 -33.69 -11.60
C LEU A 165 -16.04 -32.91 -11.23
N THR A 166 -17.16 -33.24 -11.87
CA THR A 166 -18.44 -32.58 -11.60
C THR A 166 -18.91 -32.86 -10.19
N GLU A 167 -18.79 -34.09 -9.70
CA GLU A 167 -19.11 -34.46 -8.32
C GLU A 167 -18.28 -33.66 -7.30
N ALA A 168 -16.96 -33.56 -7.50
CA ALA A 168 -16.09 -32.78 -6.65
C ALA A 168 -16.42 -31.28 -6.67
N VAL A 169 -16.69 -30.71 -7.85
CA VAL A 169 -17.08 -29.30 -7.99
C VAL A 169 -18.44 -29.03 -7.34
N VAL A 170 -19.41 -29.93 -7.50
CA VAL A 170 -20.74 -29.81 -6.85
C VAL A 170 -20.59 -29.86 -5.33
N LEU A 171 -19.82 -30.79 -4.79
CA LEU A 171 -19.57 -30.87 -3.34
C LEU A 171 -18.87 -29.61 -2.81
N ALA A 172 -17.85 -29.12 -3.51
CA ALA A 172 -17.13 -27.90 -3.13
C ALA A 172 -18.03 -26.65 -3.18
N THR A 173 -18.83 -26.51 -4.24
CA THR A 173 -19.74 -25.37 -4.39
C THR A 173 -20.88 -25.40 -3.37
N VAL A 174 -21.49 -26.56 -3.12
CA VAL A 174 -22.52 -26.72 -2.07
C VAL A 174 -21.95 -26.42 -0.70
N GLY A 175 -20.78 -26.96 -0.36
CA GLY A 175 -20.09 -26.66 0.90
C GLY A 175 -19.76 -25.17 1.06
N GLY A 176 -19.27 -24.53 -0.02
CA GLY A 176 -18.98 -23.11 -0.04
C GLY A 176 -20.22 -22.23 0.13
N VAL A 177 -21.33 -22.55 -0.53
CA VAL A 177 -22.62 -21.84 -0.39
C VAL A 177 -23.17 -22.01 1.02
N ILE A 178 -23.14 -23.22 1.58
CA ILE A 178 -23.58 -23.47 2.97
C ILE A 178 -22.70 -22.70 3.96
N GLY A 179 -21.38 -22.75 3.80
CA GLY A 179 -20.44 -22.02 4.65
C GLY A 179 -20.66 -20.50 4.60
N LEU A 180 -20.84 -19.93 3.40
CA LEU A 180 -21.08 -18.51 3.20
C LEU A 180 -22.42 -18.06 3.80
N THR A 181 -23.50 -18.82 3.55
CA THR A 181 -24.83 -18.51 4.08
C THR A 181 -24.86 -18.59 5.60
N LEU A 182 -24.23 -19.60 6.20
CA LEU A 182 -24.09 -19.71 7.66
C LEU A 182 -23.23 -18.58 8.23
N GLY A 183 -22.10 -18.24 7.59
CA GLY A 183 -21.23 -17.15 8.03
C GLY A 183 -21.95 -15.79 8.08
N ILE A 184 -22.70 -15.45 7.03
CA ILE A 184 -23.53 -14.24 6.99
C ILE A 184 -24.64 -14.32 8.05
N GLY A 185 -25.30 -15.48 8.18
CA GLY A 185 -26.38 -15.71 9.14
C GLY A 185 -25.93 -15.51 10.58
N VAL A 186 -24.77 -16.08 10.96
CA VAL A 186 -24.15 -15.92 12.28
C VAL A 186 -23.75 -14.47 12.52
N SER A 187 -23.12 -13.82 11.53
CA SER A 187 -22.71 -12.42 11.64
C SER A 187 -23.89 -11.50 11.92
N LYS A 188 -24.99 -11.65 11.16
CA LYS A 188 -26.23 -10.88 11.37
C LYS A 188 -26.89 -11.19 12.71
N ARG A 189 -26.97 -12.47 13.10
CA ARG A 189 -27.49 -12.89 14.41
C ARG A 189 -26.72 -12.27 15.57
N MET A 190 -25.39 -12.20 15.45
CA MET A 190 -24.53 -11.64 16.48
C MET A 190 -24.70 -10.13 16.58
N ALA A 191 -24.71 -9.43 15.45
CA ALA A 191 -24.92 -7.99 15.42
C ALA A 191 -26.31 -7.59 15.97
N ALA A 192 -27.35 -8.35 15.62
CA ALA A 192 -28.70 -8.13 16.13
C ALA A 192 -28.81 -8.29 17.66
N ARG A 193 -28.01 -9.17 18.27
CA ARG A 193 -27.96 -9.32 19.74
C ARG A 193 -27.08 -8.26 20.42
N GLY A 194 -26.05 -7.78 19.72
CA GLY A 194 -25.10 -6.79 20.24
C GLY A 194 -25.57 -5.34 20.12
N ASN A 195 -26.71 -5.08 19.48
CA ASN A 195 -27.19 -3.72 19.16
C ASN A 195 -26.14 -2.88 18.40
N TRP A 196 -25.22 -3.54 17.68
CA TRP A 196 -24.25 -2.88 16.82
C TRP A 196 -24.95 -2.48 15.52
N PRO A 197 -24.79 -1.24 15.04
CA PRO A 197 -25.28 -0.85 13.73
C PRO A 197 -24.60 -1.74 12.68
N THR A 198 -25.40 -2.55 12.00
CA THR A 198 -24.99 -3.42 10.89
C THR A 198 -24.81 -2.65 9.59
#